data_AF-A0A3S3D6D3-F1
#
_entry.id   AF-A0A3S3D6D3-F1
#
_cell.length_a   1.000
_cell.length_b   1.000
_cell.length_c   1.000
_cell.angle_alpha   90.00
_cell.angle_beta   90.00
_cell.angle_gamma   90.00
#
_symmetry.space_group_name_H-M   'P 1'
#
loop_
_entity.id
_entity.type
_entity.pdbx_description
1 polymer ?
#
loop_
_entity_poly.entity_id
_entity_poly.type
_entity_poly.pdbx_seq_one_letter_code
_entity_poly.pdbx_strand_id
1 'polypeptide(L)' 'GAYYKDLTDPRFETALILVHQRFSTNTFPSWKLAHPYRMVAHNGEINTLRGNVNWMAARQASVDSELFGNDISKLWPIS' A
#
# COMPACT_ATOMS: atom_id res chain seq x y z
N GLY A 1 -23.26 0.86 -4.79
CA GLY A 1 -22.21 1.50 -5.62
C GLY A 1 -22.42 1.08 -7.05
N ALA A 2 -22.34 2.00 -8.01
CA ALA A 2 -22.70 1.70 -9.40
C ALA A 2 -21.65 0.89 -10.18
N TYR A 3 -20.38 0.92 -9.74
CA TYR A 3 -19.27 0.30 -10.47
C TYR A 3 -19.06 -1.17 -10.10
N TYR A 4 -18.81 -1.47 -8.82
CA TYR A 4 -18.70 -2.84 -8.32
C TYR A 4 -20.04 -3.33 -7.75
N LYS A 5 -20.75 -4.15 -8.52
CA LYS A 5 -22.06 -4.70 -8.13
C LYS A 5 -21.98 -5.67 -6.96
N ASP A 6 -20.86 -6.37 -6.82
CA ASP A 6 -20.62 -7.35 -5.75
C ASP A 6 -20.72 -6.73 -4.35
N LEU A 7 -20.44 -5.42 -4.21
CA LEU A 7 -20.58 -4.69 -2.95
C LEU A 7 -22.05 -4.51 -2.49
N THR A 8 -23.02 -4.78 -3.37
CA THR A 8 -24.45 -4.76 -3.03
C THR A 8 -25.02 -6.16 -2.85
N ASP A 9 -24.21 -7.20 -3.06
CA ASP A 9 -24.62 -8.58 -2.85
C ASP A 9 -24.78 -8.84 -1.34
N PRO A 10 -25.90 -9.42 -0.87
CA PRO A 10 -26.12 -9.69 0.54
C PRO A 10 -25.10 -10.68 1.14
N ARG A 11 -24.38 -11.46 0.31
CA ARG A 11 -23.31 -12.36 0.75
C ARG A 11 -22.00 -11.63 1.05
N PHE A 12 -21.88 -10.36 0.66
CA PHE A 12 -20.69 -9.55 0.93
C PHE A 12 -20.68 -9.13 2.40
N GLU A 13 -20.15 -9.99 3.26
CA GLU A 13 -20.04 -9.78 4.70
C GLU A 13 -18.57 -9.78 5.13
N THR A 14 -18.22 -8.91 6.07
CA THR A 14 -16.87 -8.85 6.64
C THR A 14 -16.92 -8.31 8.07
N ALA A 15 -15.98 -8.73 8.91
CA ALA A 15 -15.82 -8.20 10.26
C ALA A 15 -15.24 -6.77 10.28
N LEU A 16 -14.53 -6.36 9.22
CA LEU A 16 -13.87 -5.07 9.12
C LEU A 16 -13.79 -4.60 7.65
N ILE A 17 -13.92 -3.30 7.44
CA ILE A 17 -13.75 -2.65 6.13
C ILE A 17 -12.92 -1.37 6.26
N LEU A 18 -12.07 -1.12 5.27
CA LEU A 18 -11.33 0.12 5.11
C LEU A 18 -11.71 0.77 3.77
N VAL A 19 -12.19 2.00 3.81
CA VAL A 19 -12.56 2.78 2.62
C VAL A 19 -11.74 4.06 2.55
N HIS A 20 -11.45 4.54 1.35
CA HIS A 20 -10.65 5.74 1.18
C HIS A 20 -11.02 6.49 -0.11
N GLN A 21 -11.14 7.81 0.00
CA GLN A 21 -11.24 8.71 -1.15
C GLN A 21 -10.04 9.64 -1.17
N ARG A 22 -9.33 9.67 -2.30
CA ARG A 22 -8.12 10.47 -2.48
C ARG A 22 -8.45 11.76 -3.24
N PHE A 23 -7.95 12.88 -2.73
CA PHE A 23 -7.87 14.13 -3.48
C PHE A 23 -6.45 14.24 -4.08
N SER A 24 -6.34 14.37 -5.41
CA SER A 24 -5.04 14.42 -6.11
C SER A 24 -4.82 15.78 -6.74
N THR A 25 -3.57 16.21 -6.81
CA THR A 25 -3.13 17.37 -7.60
C THR A 25 -2.97 17.07 -9.10
N ASN A 26 -3.40 15.89 -9.55
CA ASN A 26 -3.25 15.42 -10.94
C ASN A 26 -4.62 15.40 -11.62
N THR A 27 -4.65 15.71 -12.91
CA THR A 27 -5.87 15.64 -13.74
C THR A 27 -6.04 14.29 -14.45
N PHE A 28 -4.97 13.49 -14.56
CA PHE A 28 -5.03 12.13 -15.12
C PHE A 28 -5.23 11.06 -14.03
N PRO A 29 -6.22 10.16 -14.18
CA PRO A 29 -6.43 9.09 -13.21
C PRO A 29 -5.36 8.01 -13.34
N SER A 30 -5.01 7.38 -12.21
CA SER A 30 -4.22 6.15 -12.17
C SER A 30 -4.84 5.19 -11.18
N TRP A 31 -5.32 4.05 -11.68
CA TRP A 31 -5.94 3.00 -10.87
C TRP A 31 -5.00 2.45 -9.81
N LYS A 32 -3.70 2.36 -10.11
CA LYS A 32 -2.68 1.84 -9.18
C LYS A 32 -2.45 2.74 -7.96
N LEU A 33 -2.87 4.01 -8.03
CA LEU A 33 -2.72 4.99 -6.93
C LEU A 33 -4.01 5.16 -6.11
N ALA A 34 -5.07 4.42 -6.45
CA ALA A 34 -6.26 4.39 -5.61
C ALA A 34 -5.96 3.60 -4.32
N HIS A 35 -6.33 4.18 -3.18
CA HIS A 35 -6.34 3.49 -1.88
C HIS A 35 -7.63 2.66 -1.72
N PRO A 36 -7.67 1.68 -0.80
CA PRO A 36 -6.61 1.27 0.12
C PRO A 36 -5.48 0.50 -0.58
N TYR A 37 -4.24 0.66 -0.10
CA TYR A 37 -3.17 -0.30 -0.38
C TYR A 37 -3.39 -1.57 0.43
N ARG A 38 -2.56 -2.60 0.19
CA ARG A 38 -2.70 -3.94 0.80
C ARG A 38 -2.94 -3.92 2.31
N MET A 39 -2.24 -3.02 3.03
CA MET A 39 -2.29 -2.95 4.50
C MET A 39 -2.63 -1.56 5.05
N VAL A 40 -2.77 -0.53 4.20
CA VAL A 40 -2.86 0.86 4.67
C VAL A 40 -3.74 1.71 3.76
N ALA A 41 -4.50 2.61 4.37
CA ALA A 41 -5.06 3.78 3.73
C ALA A 41 -4.52 5.02 4.46
N HIS A 42 -4.05 6.00 3.71
CA HIS A 42 -3.38 7.17 4.25
C HIS A 42 -4.06 8.46 3.76
N ASN A 43 -4.45 9.30 4.71
CA ASN A 43 -4.96 10.64 4.45
C ASN A 43 -3.93 11.69 4.92
N GLY A 44 -3.24 12.30 3.97
CA GLY A 44 -2.15 13.24 4.20
C GLY A 44 -1.08 13.14 3.12
N GLU A 45 0.07 13.78 3.38
CA GLU A 45 1.25 13.74 2.53
C GLU A 45 2.48 13.40 3.37
N ILE A 46 3.32 12.46 2.88
CA ILE A 46 4.58 12.10 3.55
C ILE A 46 5.69 13.01 3.02
N ASN A 47 5.93 14.11 3.72
CA ASN A 47 6.88 15.15 3.27
C ASN A 47 8.35 14.71 3.25
N THR A 48 8.70 13.59 3.89
CA THR A 48 10.08 13.07 3.98
C THR A 48 10.33 11.85 3.09
N LEU A 49 9.46 11.59 2.11
CA LEU A 49 9.45 10.36 1.29
C LEU A 49 10.84 9.96 0.77
N ARG A 50 11.58 10.88 0.13
CA ARG A 50 12.90 10.60 -0.44
C ARG A 50 13.90 10.13 0.62
N GLY A 51 13.88 10.73 1.81
CA GLY A 51 14.72 10.31 2.93
C GLY A 51 14.36 8.91 3.39
N ASN A 52 13.07 8.61 3.53
CA ASN A 52 12.59 7.29 3.95
C ASN A 52 12.99 6.21 2.94
N VAL A 53 12.83 6.46 1.63
CA VAL A 53 13.25 5.54 0.57
C VAL A 53 14.75 5.26 0.62
N ASN A 54 15.58 6.30 0.74
CA ASN A 54 17.03 6.14 0.82
C ASN A 54 17.47 5.36 2.06
N TRP A 55 16.86 5.63 3.21
CA TRP A 55 17.14 4.89 4.45
C TRP A 55 16.72 3.43 4.35
N MET A 56 15.62 3.11 3.66
CA MET A 56 15.21 1.73 3.41
C MET A 56 16.16 1.01 2.46
N ALA A 57 16.61 1.67 1.38
CA ALA A 57 17.61 1.11 0.48
C ALA A 57 18.94 0.81 1.20
N ALA A 58 19.41 1.72 2.07
CA ALA A 58 20.64 1.50 2.85
C ALA A 58 20.54 0.31 3.81
N ARG A 59 19.33 -0.01 4.29
CA ARG A 59 19.07 -1.17 5.18
C ARG A 59 19.06 -2.51 4.46
N GLN A 60 19.04 -2.53 3.12
CA GLN A 60 19.00 -3.79 2.35
C GLN A 60 20.18 -4.72 2.69
N ALA A 61 21.36 -4.16 2.96
CA ALA A 61 22.56 -4.94 3.25
C ALA A 61 22.56 -5.57 4.66
N SER A 62 21.72 -5.09 5.57
CA SER A 62 21.73 -5.50 6.99
C SER A 62 20.40 -6.07 7.49
N VAL A 63 19.39 -6.19 6.62
CA VAL A 63 18.12 -6.80 7.01
C VAL A 63 18.31 -8.30 7.24
N ASP A 64 17.75 -8.80 8.34
CA ASP A 64 17.75 -10.22 8.69
C ASP A 64 16.42 -10.60 9.34
N SER A 65 16.00 -11.86 9.14
CA SER A 65 14.78 -12.40 9.73
C SER A 65 14.78 -13.93 9.65
N GLU A 66 14.68 -14.58 10.81
CA GLU A 66 14.58 -16.05 10.90
C GLU A 66 13.40 -16.63 10.12
N LEU A 67 12.29 -15.87 10.00
CA LEU A 67 11.09 -16.29 9.28
C LEU A 67 11.28 -16.33 7.76
N PHE A 68 12.17 -15.50 7.23
CA PHE A 68 12.46 -15.41 5.79
C PHE A 68 13.75 -16.13 5.41
N GLY A 69 14.71 -16.26 6.33
CA GLY A 69 16.00 -16.91 6.08
C GLY A 69 16.64 -16.43 4.78
N ASN A 70 17.06 -17.38 3.94
CA ASN A 70 17.72 -17.09 2.64
C ASN A 70 16.79 -16.38 1.63
N ASP A 71 15.48 -16.46 1.81
CA ASP A 71 14.50 -15.84 0.93
C ASP A 71 14.28 -14.35 1.21
N ILE A 72 14.89 -13.80 2.27
CA ILE A 72 14.77 -12.39 2.63
C ILE A 72 15.20 -11.44 1.50
N SER A 73 16.12 -11.89 0.65
CA SER A 73 16.58 -11.17 -0.54
C SER A 73 15.46 -10.91 -1.56
N LYS A 74 14.42 -11.77 -1.61
CA LYS A 74 13.27 -11.65 -2.55
C LYS A 74 12.35 -10.49 -2.22
N LEU A 75 12.43 -9.93 -1.01
CA LEU A 75 11.62 -8.78 -0.61
C LEU A 75 12.05 -7.49 -1.31
N TRP A 76 13.28 -7.43 -1.82
CA TRP A 76 13.84 -6.22 -2.38
C TRP A 76 13.52 -6.05 -3.87
N PRO A 77 13.26 -4.81 -4.34
CA PRO A 77 13.27 -3.57 -3.57
C PRO A 77 12.01 -3.37 -2.70
N ILE A 78 12.20 -2.93 -1.45
CA ILE A 78 11.13 -2.44 -0.57
C ILE A 78 11.08 -0.91 -0.69
N SER A 79 10.63 -0.43 -1.86
CA SER A 79 10.41 0.98 -2.19
C SER A 79 9.63 1.12 -3.48
#